data_AF-A0A386HR61-F1
#
_entry.id   AF-A0A386HR61-F1
#
_cell.length_a   1.000
_cell.length_b   1.000
_cell.length_c   1.000
_cell.angle_alpha   90.00
_cell.angle_beta   90.00
_cell.angle_gamma   90.00
#
_symmetry.space_group_name_H-M   'P 1'
#
loop_
_entity.id
_entity.type
_entity.pdbx_description
1 polymer ?
#
loop_
_entity_poly.entity_id
_entity_poly.type
_entity_poly.pdbx_seq_one_letter_code
_entity_poly.pdbx_strand_id
1 'polypeptide(L)'
;MILEQQYDYRPVTPWGGMQEMKMLLEKTDIRSKLEGLPLPISNSNYSISTLDIIESFWVSLWIGCFRFSHTAVVRMDEVINLL
;
A
#
# COMPACT_ATOMS: atom_id res chain seq x y z
N MET A 1 -26.49 -22.92 15.60
CA MET A 1 -25.58 -21.92 16.21
C MET A 1 -26.11 -20.55 15.83
N ILE A 2 -26.79 -19.87 16.76
CA ILE A 2 -27.29 -18.51 16.54
C ILE A 2 -26.17 -17.59 17.02
N LEU A 3 -25.60 -16.79 16.11
CA LEU A 3 -24.62 -15.76 16.46
C LEU A 3 -25.41 -14.52 16.87
N GLU A 4 -25.23 -14.07 18.10
CA GLU A 4 -25.77 -12.78 18.55
C GLU A 4 -25.11 -11.65 17.75
N GLN A 5 -25.93 -10.84 17.07
CA GLN A 5 -25.48 -9.67 16.34
C GLN A 5 -25.76 -8.44 17.19
N GLN A 6 -24.71 -7.68 17.53
CA GLN A 6 -24.83 -6.38 18.19
C GLN A 6 -24.54 -5.27 17.19
N TYR A 7 -25.35 -4.20 17.25
CA TYR A 7 -25.10 -2.98 16.49
C TYR A 7 -24.12 -2.09 17.23
N ASP A 8 -23.10 -1.64 16.50
CA ASP A 8 -22.11 -0.69 16.99
C ASP A 8 -22.34 0.65 16.28
N TYR A 9 -22.53 1.71 17.07
CA TYR A 9 -22.77 3.06 16.59
C TYR A 9 -21.48 3.91 16.54
N ARG A 10 -20.32 3.33 16.83
CA ARG A 10 -19.05 4.04 16.70
C ARG A 10 -18.90 4.56 15.25
N PRO A 11 -18.51 5.84 15.08
CA PRO A 11 -18.33 6.41 13.74
C PRO A 11 -17.23 5.64 13.01
N VAL A 12 -17.61 4.88 12.00
CA VAL A 12 -16.67 4.15 11.16
C VAL A 12 -16.10 5.14 10.15
N THR A 13 -14.86 5.54 10.35
CA THR A 13 -14.17 6.38 9.36
C THR A 13 -13.64 5.48 8.23
N PRO A 14 -13.63 5.95 6.97
CA PRO A 14 -13.03 5.21 5.86
C PRO A 14 -11.51 4.98 6.05
N TRP A 15 -10.91 5.65 7.03
CA TRP A 15 -9.51 5.57 7.42
C TRP A 15 -9.21 4.44 8.41
N GLY A 16 -10.22 3.74 8.94
CA GLY A 16 -10.01 2.65 9.91
C GLY A 16 -9.03 1.60 9.39
N GLY A 17 -9.13 1.24 8.11
CA GLY A 17 -8.17 0.32 7.48
C GLY A 17 -6.74 0.87 7.42
N MET A 18 -6.57 2.19 7.23
CA MET A 18 -5.25 2.83 7.20
C MET A 18 -4.63 2.94 8.60
N GLN A 19 -5.45 3.10 9.64
CA GLN A 19 -4.98 3.10 11.03
C GLN A 19 -4.39 1.74 11.42
N GLU A 20 -5.04 0.64 11.05
CA GLU A 20 -4.52 -0.71 11.28
C GLU A 20 -3.16 -0.95 10.59
N MET A 21 -3.03 -0.49 9.34
CA MET A 21 -1.75 -0.56 8.64
C MET A 21 -0.66 0.26 9.31
N LYS A 22 -0.97 1.50 9.73
CA LYS A 22 -0.02 2.35 10.44
C LYS A 22 0.44 1.68 11.75
N MET A 23 -0.48 1.12 12.53
CA MET A 23 -0.13 0.41 13.76
C MET A 23 0.74 -0.81 13.50
N LEU A 24 0.54 -1.53 12.40
CA LEU A 24 1.39 -2.65 12.00
C LEU A 24 2.82 -2.18 11.70
N LEU A 25 2.97 -1.11 10.91
CA LEU A 25 4.28 -0.54 10.58
C LEU A 25 5.03 -0.08 11.85
N GLU A 26 4.33 0.63 12.75
CA GLU A 26 4.91 1.11 14.01
C GLU A 26 5.29 -0.05 14.94
N LYS A 27 4.44 -1.08 15.09
CA LYS A 27 4.71 -2.22 15.98
C LYS A 27 5.85 -3.11 15.49
N THR A 28 6.01 -3.24 14.18
CA THR A 28 7.05 -4.12 13.59
C THR A 28 8.41 -3.45 13.49
N ASP A 29 8.44 -2.13 13.67
CA ASP A 29 9.60 -1.26 13.52
C ASP A 29 10.34 -1.49 12.21
N ILE A 30 9.57 -1.72 11.15
CA ILE A 30 10.10 -2.20 9.89
C ILE A 30 10.94 -1.13 9.20
N ARG A 31 10.57 0.14 9.37
CA ARG A 31 11.24 1.27 8.71
C ARG A 31 12.69 1.36 9.16
N SER A 32 12.92 1.29 10.48
CA SER A 32 14.26 1.29 11.06
C SER A 32 15.08 0.06 10.65
N LYS A 33 14.45 -1.11 10.49
CA LYS A 33 15.13 -2.29 9.95
C LYS A 33 15.54 -2.12 8.50
N LEU A 34 14.71 -1.48 7.67
CA LEU A 34 15.00 -1.23 6.26
C LEU A 34 16.10 -0.18 6.08
N GLU A 35 16.17 0.82 6.95
CA GLU A 35 17.25 1.83 6.96
C GLU A 35 18.63 1.21 7.21
N GLY A 36 18.71 0.11 7.96
CA GLY A 36 19.96 -0.62 8.21
C GLY A 36 20.43 -1.50 7.06
N LEU A 37 19.64 -1.66 5.99
CA LEU A 37 20.00 -2.52 4.85
C LEU A 37 20.71 -1.70 3.76
N PRO A 38 21.59 -2.34 2.94
CA PRO A 38 22.24 -1.69 1.81
C PRO A 38 21.25 -1.50 0.64
N LEU A 39 20.26 -0.62 0.83
CA LEU A 39 19.25 -0.31 -0.17
C LEU A 39 19.86 0.48 -1.34
N PRO A 40 19.39 0.26 -2.58
CA PRO A 40 19.86 1.01 -3.73
C PRO A 40 19.56 2.50 -3.56
N ILE A 41 20.57 3.33 -3.85
CA ILE A 41 20.46 4.78 -3.82
C ILE A 41 20.25 5.25 -5.25
N SER A 42 19.23 6.07 -5.48
CA SER A 42 18.97 6.63 -6.79
C SER A 42 19.84 7.86 -7.02
N ASN A 43 20.49 7.90 -8.19
CA ASN A 43 21.36 9.02 -8.61
C ASN A 43 20.62 10.07 -9.45
N SER A 44 19.29 9.97 -9.55
CA SER A 44 18.47 10.92 -10.30
C SER A 44 18.12 12.14 -9.45
N ASN A 45 18.13 13.32 -10.06
CA ASN A 45 17.66 14.57 -9.45
C ASN A 45 16.14 14.55 -9.13
N TYR A 46 15.38 13.64 -9.73
CA TYR A 46 13.96 13.39 -9.45
C TYR A 46 13.77 11.98 -8.87
N SER A 47 14.60 11.63 -7.90
CA SER A 47 14.53 10.33 -7.23
C SER A 47 13.49 10.34 -6.12
N ILE A 48 12.76 9.23 -6.01
CA ILE A 48 11.93 8.91 -4.84
C ILE A 48 12.79 8.06 -3.90
N SER A 49 12.68 8.30 -2.60
CA SER A 49 13.35 7.49 -1.59
C SER A 49 12.96 6.01 -1.73
N THR A 50 13.95 5.12 -1.69
CA THR A 50 13.73 3.67 -1.77
C THR A 50 12.81 3.18 -0.64
N LEU A 51 12.92 3.78 0.54
CA LEU A 51 12.04 3.48 1.68
C LEU A 51 10.57 3.84 1.37
N ASP A 52 10.35 5.02 0.81
CA ASP A 52 9.01 5.50 0.48
C ASP A 52 8.38 4.66 -0.64
N ILE A 53 9.19 4.16 -1.59
CA ILE A 53 8.74 3.21 -2.62
C ILE A 53 8.27 1.90 -1.98
N ILE A 54 9.06 1.33 -1.06
CA ILE A 54 8.73 0.07 -0.37
C ILE A 54 7.45 0.23 0.47
N GLU A 55 7.33 1.32 1.23
CA GLU A 55 6.14 1.60 2.02
C GLU A 55 4.91 1.80 1.13
N SER A 56 5.04 2.56 0.05
CA SER A 56 3.95 2.78 -0.92
C SER A 56 3.51 1.46 -1.56
N PHE A 57 4.45 0.55 -1.84
CA PHE A 57 4.13 -0.78 -2.33
C PHE A 57 3.30 -1.58 -1.32
N TRP A 58 3.65 -1.59 -0.04
CA TRP A 58 2.85 -2.27 0.97
C TRP A 58 1.47 -1.65 1.17
N VAL A 59 1.38 -0.31 1.16
CA VAL A 59 0.08 0.37 1.22
C VAL A 59 -0.79 -0.06 0.05
N SER A 60 -0.19 -0.20 -1.14
CA SER A 60 -0.90 -0.72 -2.32
C SER A 60 -1.42 -2.15 -2.09
N LEU A 61 -0.62 -3.05 -1.50
CA LEU A 61 -1.06 -4.41 -1.19
C LEU A 61 -2.23 -4.40 -0.19
N TRP A 62 -2.12 -3.57 0.85
CA TRP A 62 -3.12 -3.46 1.90
C TRP A 62 -4.49 -2.97 1.40
N ILE A 63 -4.50 -2.01 0.46
CA ILE A 63 -5.73 -1.51 -0.16
C ILE A 63 -6.25 -2.42 -1.31
N GLY A 64 -5.57 -3.54 -1.60
CA GLY A 64 -6.01 -4.48 -2.63
C GLY A 64 -5.60 -4.09 -4.06
N CYS A 65 -4.37 -3.58 -4.26
CA CYS A 65 -3.81 -3.18 -5.55
C CYS A 65 -3.87 -4.25 -6.66
N PHE A 66 -4.04 -5.53 -6.32
CA PHE A 66 -4.22 -6.60 -7.31
C PHE A 66 -5.40 -6.32 -8.28
N ARG A 67 -6.44 -5.60 -7.83
CA ARG A 67 -7.56 -5.19 -8.70
C ARG A 67 -7.18 -4.10 -9.72
N PHE A 68 -6.13 -3.32 -9.45
CA PHE A 68 -5.62 -2.27 -10.35
C PHE A 68 -4.48 -2.74 -11.26
N SER A 69 -3.90 -3.92 -11.01
CA SER A 69 -2.86 -4.48 -11.88
C SER A 69 -3.39 -4.75 -13.30
N HIS A 70 -4.66 -5.13 -13.42
CA HIS A 70 -5.33 -5.31 -14.72
C HIS A 70 -5.36 -4.03 -15.55
N THR A 71 -5.54 -2.86 -14.94
CA THR A 71 -5.48 -1.57 -15.65
C THR A 71 -4.07 -1.19 -16.11
N ALA A 72 -3.01 -1.71 -15.47
CA ALA A 72 -1.64 -1.51 -15.94
C ALA A 72 -1.33 -2.36 -17.18
N VAL A 73 -1.90 -3.57 -17.28
CA VAL A 73 -1.79 -4.44 -18.46
C VAL A 73 -2.46 -3.78 -19.68
N VAL A 74 -3.63 -3.17 -19.47
CA VAL A 74 -4.36 -2.41 -20.52
C VAL A 74 -3.54 -1.23 -21.06
N ARG A 75 -2.66 -0.62 -20.25
CA ARG A 75 -1.80 0.49 -20.69
C ARG A 75 -0.68 0.05 -21.65
N MET A 76 -0.26 -1.21 -21.56
CA MET A 76 0.73 -1.83 -22.45
C MET A 76 0.06 -2.48 -23.68
N ASP A 77 -1.26 -2.39 -23.79
CA ASP A 77 -2.01 -2.87 -24.95
C ASP A 77 -1.79 -1.91 -26.13
N GLU A 78 -1.22 -2.42 -27.23
CA GLU A 78 -0.97 -1.63 -28.43
C GLU A 78 -2.27 -1.14 -29.08
N VAL A 79 -3.38 -1.88 -28.92
CA VAL A 79 -4.66 -1.56 -29.55
C VAL A 79 -5.29 -0.29 -28.98
N ILE A 80 -5.08 -0.02 -27.69
CA ILE A 80 -5.67 1.14 -26.99
C ILE A 80 -4.80 2.40 -27.16
N ASN A 81 -3.49 2.26 -27.38
CA ASN A 81 -2.59 3.40 -27.65
C ASN A 81 -2.74 3.99 -29.06
N LEU A 82 -3.48 3.32 -29.97
CA LEU A 82 -3.69 3.74 -31.36
C LEU A 82 -5.01 4.52 -31.59
N LEU A 83 -5.79 4.78 -30.54
CA LEU A 83 -6.99 5.65 -30.56
C LEU A 83 -6.69 7.02 -29.96
#